data_AF-A0A2G1X7U4-F1
#
_entry.id   AF-A0A2G1X7U4-F1
#
_cell.length_a   1.000
_cell.length_b   1.000
_cell.length_c   1.000
_cell.angle_alpha   90.00
_cell.angle_beta   90.00
_cell.angle_gamma   90.00
#
_symmetry.space_group_name_H-M   'P 1'
#
loop_
_entity.id
_entity.type
_entity.pdbx_description
1 polymer ?
#
loop_
_entity_poly.entity_id
_entity_poly.type
_entity_poly.pdbx_seq_one_letter_code
_entity_poly.pdbx_strand_id
1 'polypeptide(L)'
;DAAFERATFAGVASFRGAEFDGGDNVRDDDVTFADAAFADEADFYCAEFEYANFEGAAFERPATFEATHFAGEGDFRDAAFRGEATFAEARFDDDATFEDAAFRDAASFLGVEFVGDYHEDDDAAFSRAVFDGEADFREIEFGQTGFDDARFRGPVSFQESLFGRARFEDAVCTESVDLSFTRFTEPVSFDGIAFESGVTADEARFESDASFAESAFEEGATFRGVEFQGGAHTVTDANFEAATFADSADFKLAEFRVADFSGAEFEGTALFERTVFEDDGTFRNAEFGASAVFSRSRFLEESDFSSCRFGGEAHFDELRFEKDSTFADAEFGGDATFRSAEFEGSANMHNDDASFEAATFRGKADFDKASFPYANFTHTTFVRDAA
;
A
#
# COMPACT_ATOMS: atom_id res chain seq x y z
N ASP A 1 -7.72 23.35 -32.48
CA ASP A 1 -6.26 23.58 -32.61
C ASP A 1 -5.89 25.01 -32.21
N ALA A 2 -5.36 25.18 -31.00
CA ALA A 2 -4.78 26.42 -30.48
C ALA A 2 -3.35 26.12 -29.96
N ALA A 3 -2.38 26.95 -30.36
CA ALA A 3 -0.97 26.73 -29.96
C ALA A 3 -0.45 27.87 -29.08
N PHE A 4 -0.12 27.54 -27.84
CA PHE A 4 0.55 28.37 -26.85
C PHE A 4 1.92 27.81 -26.46
N GLU A 5 2.49 26.93 -27.28
CA GLU A 5 3.83 26.37 -27.07
C GLU A 5 4.87 27.48 -26.82
N ARG A 6 5.61 27.37 -25.71
CA ARG A 6 6.60 28.36 -25.23
C ARG A 6 6.04 29.77 -25.03
N ALA A 7 4.72 29.92 -24.88
CA ALA A 7 4.10 31.21 -24.58
C ALA A 7 4.45 31.64 -23.15
N THR A 8 4.42 32.96 -22.90
CA THR A 8 4.55 33.50 -21.55
C THR A 8 3.32 34.31 -21.21
N PHE A 9 2.58 33.86 -20.21
CA PHE A 9 1.46 34.58 -19.62
C PHE A 9 1.96 35.37 -18.42
N ALA A 10 2.28 36.65 -18.65
CA ALA A 10 2.90 37.52 -17.65
C ALA A 10 1.92 38.06 -16.57
N GLY A 11 0.62 37.89 -16.77
CA GLY A 11 -0.44 38.22 -15.82
C GLY A 11 -1.50 37.13 -15.87
N VAL A 12 -2.57 37.30 -15.09
CA VAL A 12 -3.65 36.31 -14.96
C VAL A 12 -4.12 35.78 -16.32
N ALA A 13 -4.07 34.46 -16.49
CA ALA A 13 -4.56 33.75 -17.67
C ALA A 13 -5.83 32.98 -17.32
N SER A 14 -6.95 33.37 -17.93
CA SER A 14 -8.26 32.76 -17.67
C SER A 14 -8.77 32.05 -18.91
N PHE A 15 -8.93 30.75 -18.79
CA PHE A 15 -9.56 29.82 -19.72
C PHE A 15 -10.83 29.19 -19.12
N ARG A 16 -11.43 29.83 -18.12
CA ARG A 16 -12.68 29.35 -17.50
C ARG A 16 -13.75 29.03 -18.54
N GLY A 17 -14.26 27.80 -18.52
CA GLY A 17 -15.30 27.35 -19.45
C GLY A 17 -14.86 27.37 -20.92
N ALA A 18 -13.56 27.41 -21.21
CA ALA A 18 -13.06 27.32 -22.57
C ALA A 18 -13.20 25.89 -23.07
N GLU A 19 -13.64 25.74 -24.32
CA GLU A 19 -13.77 24.47 -25.01
C GLU A 19 -12.70 24.42 -26.10
N PHE A 20 -11.85 23.40 -26.05
CA PHE A 20 -10.79 23.15 -27.02
C PHE A 20 -11.12 21.87 -27.79
N ASP A 21 -11.95 22.01 -28.82
CA ASP A 21 -12.33 20.95 -29.76
C ASP A 21 -11.68 21.22 -31.12
N GLY A 22 -10.83 20.28 -31.60
CA GLY A 22 -10.20 20.32 -32.92
C GLY A 22 -10.53 19.07 -33.73
N GLY A 23 -10.83 19.27 -35.02
CA GLY A 23 -11.37 18.22 -35.89
C GLY A 23 -10.34 17.52 -36.79
N ASP A 24 -9.08 17.94 -36.74
CA ASP A 24 -8.03 17.37 -37.58
C ASP A 24 -7.37 16.21 -36.84
N ASN A 25 -7.89 15.01 -37.11
CA ASN A 25 -7.46 13.66 -36.67
C ASN A 25 -6.00 13.30 -37.07
N VAL A 26 -5.03 14.21 -36.87
CA VAL A 26 -3.69 14.13 -37.45
C VAL A 26 -2.61 14.56 -36.45
N ARG A 27 -2.48 13.84 -35.34
CA ARG A 27 -1.26 13.83 -34.48
C ARG A 27 -0.87 15.15 -33.81
N ASP A 28 -1.71 16.17 -33.84
CA ASP A 28 -1.46 17.46 -33.19
C ASP A 28 -2.51 17.66 -32.09
N ASP A 29 -2.09 18.11 -30.90
CA ASP A 29 -2.99 18.38 -29.78
C ASP A 29 -4.00 19.49 -30.13
N ASP A 30 -5.25 19.39 -29.67
CA ASP A 30 -6.26 20.43 -29.92
C ASP A 30 -5.89 21.74 -29.24
N VAL A 31 -5.21 21.64 -28.10
CA VAL A 31 -4.48 22.74 -27.50
C VAL A 31 -3.13 22.29 -26.98
N THR A 32 -2.09 23.06 -27.29
CA THR A 32 -0.76 22.87 -26.69
C THR A 32 -0.34 24.09 -25.89
N PHE A 33 0.06 23.84 -24.66
CA PHE A 33 0.75 24.71 -23.70
C PHE A 33 2.16 24.17 -23.40
N ALA A 34 2.71 23.33 -24.27
CA ALA A 34 4.04 22.76 -24.06
C ALA A 34 5.10 23.86 -23.83
N ASP A 35 5.93 23.71 -22.82
CA ASP A 35 6.92 24.69 -22.35
C ASP A 35 6.33 26.10 -22.04
N ALA A 36 5.01 26.25 -21.88
CA ALA A 36 4.41 27.54 -21.57
C ALA A 36 4.72 27.97 -20.13
N ALA A 37 4.90 29.27 -19.91
CA ALA A 37 5.17 29.84 -18.60
C ALA A 37 4.01 30.74 -18.14
N PHE A 38 3.36 30.35 -17.05
CA PHE A 38 2.32 31.11 -16.35
C PHE A 38 2.94 31.79 -15.13
N ALA A 39 3.26 33.08 -15.25
CA ALA A 39 3.92 33.85 -14.20
C ALA A 39 2.96 34.34 -13.10
N ASP A 40 1.66 34.29 -13.38
CA ASP A 40 0.56 34.68 -12.50
C ASP A 40 -0.52 33.58 -12.54
N GLU A 41 -1.63 33.77 -11.82
CA GLU A 41 -2.71 32.79 -11.72
C GLU A 41 -3.18 32.26 -13.10
N ALA A 42 -3.33 30.93 -13.20
CA ALA A 42 -3.83 30.24 -14.37
C ALA A 42 -5.15 29.52 -14.03
N ASP A 43 -6.23 29.89 -14.70
CA ASP A 43 -7.58 29.47 -14.34
C ASP A 43 -8.26 28.75 -15.50
N PHE A 44 -8.29 27.42 -15.44
CA PHE A 44 -8.94 26.50 -16.37
C PHE A 44 -10.25 25.94 -15.81
N TYR A 45 -10.84 26.56 -14.78
CA TYR A 45 -12.07 26.06 -14.15
C TYR A 45 -13.17 25.73 -15.18
N CYS A 46 -13.69 24.50 -15.14
CA CYS A 46 -14.66 23.97 -16.11
C CYS A 46 -14.26 24.06 -17.59
N ALA A 47 -12.97 24.10 -17.91
CA ALA A 47 -12.52 23.96 -19.29
C ALA A 47 -12.73 22.52 -19.80
N GLU A 48 -13.01 22.40 -21.08
CA GLU A 48 -13.21 21.14 -21.80
C GLU A 48 -12.08 20.99 -22.83
N PHE A 49 -11.41 19.85 -22.79
CA PHE A 49 -10.29 19.50 -23.65
C PHE A 49 -10.61 18.18 -24.35
N GLU A 50 -10.44 18.13 -25.66
CA GLU A 50 -10.38 16.84 -26.37
C GLU A 50 -8.94 16.29 -26.25
N TYR A 51 -7.92 16.89 -26.88
CA TYR A 51 -6.50 16.59 -26.57
C TYR A 51 -5.77 17.82 -26.03
N ALA A 52 -5.09 17.70 -24.89
CA ALA A 52 -4.39 18.83 -24.27
C ALA A 52 -2.98 18.49 -23.80
N ASN A 53 -2.02 19.28 -24.26
CA ASN A 53 -0.61 19.12 -23.93
C ASN A 53 -0.12 20.28 -23.05
N PHE A 54 0.33 19.95 -21.85
CA PHE A 54 0.97 20.80 -20.86
C PHE A 54 2.40 20.34 -20.54
N GLU A 55 3.03 19.58 -21.43
CA GLU A 55 4.40 19.07 -21.27
C GLU A 55 5.37 20.21 -20.94
N GLY A 56 6.09 20.13 -19.83
CA GLY A 56 7.06 21.14 -19.41
C GLY A 56 6.45 22.51 -19.05
N ALA A 57 5.12 22.64 -18.98
CA ALA A 57 4.46 23.88 -18.61
C ALA A 57 4.80 24.26 -17.15
N ALA A 58 5.03 25.55 -16.91
CA ALA A 58 5.45 26.07 -15.62
C ALA A 58 4.40 27.03 -15.04
N PHE A 59 3.88 26.71 -13.86
CA PHE A 59 2.88 27.49 -13.12
C PHE A 59 3.51 28.10 -11.86
N GLU A 60 3.82 29.41 -11.89
CA GLU A 60 4.50 30.11 -10.78
C GLU A 60 3.57 30.50 -9.62
N ARG A 61 2.27 30.53 -9.89
CA ARG A 61 1.17 30.93 -9.01
C ARG A 61 0.06 29.87 -9.08
N PRO A 62 -1.00 29.98 -8.25
CA PRO A 62 -2.04 28.96 -8.25
C PRO A 62 -2.58 28.66 -9.66
N ALA A 63 -2.72 27.36 -9.94
CA ALA A 63 -3.25 26.83 -11.18
C ALA A 63 -4.50 25.98 -10.88
N THR A 64 -5.63 26.35 -11.47
CA THR A 64 -6.91 25.67 -11.23
C THR A 64 -7.34 24.93 -12.49
N PHE A 65 -7.47 23.62 -12.37
CA PHE A 65 -8.10 22.66 -13.28
C PHE A 65 -9.34 22.04 -12.62
N GLU A 66 -9.94 22.73 -11.65
CA GLU A 66 -11.12 22.23 -10.96
C GLU A 66 -12.29 22.05 -11.95
N ALA A 67 -12.96 20.90 -11.85
CA ALA A 67 -14.09 20.51 -12.70
C ALA A 67 -13.80 20.57 -14.21
N THR A 68 -12.54 20.43 -14.63
CA THR A 68 -12.19 20.28 -16.05
C THR A 68 -12.53 18.89 -16.56
N HIS A 69 -12.82 18.79 -17.85
CA HIS A 69 -13.05 17.51 -18.52
C HIS A 69 -12.05 17.34 -19.66
N PHE A 70 -11.30 16.24 -19.62
CA PHE A 70 -10.43 15.77 -20.68
C PHE A 70 -11.09 14.55 -21.34
N ALA A 71 -11.56 14.73 -22.57
CA ALA A 71 -12.23 13.67 -23.34
C ALA A 71 -11.23 12.74 -24.06
N GLY A 72 -10.04 13.25 -24.36
CA GLY A 72 -8.86 12.52 -24.84
C GLY A 72 -7.64 12.82 -23.96
N GLU A 73 -6.44 12.51 -24.47
CA GLU A 73 -5.20 12.53 -23.68
C GLU A 73 -4.90 13.90 -23.01
N GLY A 74 -4.53 13.84 -21.73
CA GLY A 74 -4.06 14.98 -20.93
C GLY A 74 -2.59 14.82 -20.54
N ASP A 75 -1.69 15.53 -21.22
CA ASP A 75 -0.24 15.40 -21.00
C ASP A 75 0.30 16.51 -20.08
N PHE A 76 0.73 16.16 -18.88
CA PHE A 76 1.36 17.03 -17.88
C PHE A 76 2.80 16.61 -17.57
N ARG A 77 3.46 15.86 -18.45
CA ARG A 77 4.84 15.41 -18.24
C ARG A 77 5.77 16.59 -18.03
N ASP A 78 6.72 16.45 -17.11
CA ASP A 78 7.68 17.50 -16.75
C ASP A 78 7.04 18.84 -16.30
N ALA A 79 5.71 18.91 -16.09
CA ALA A 79 5.05 20.13 -15.68
C ALA A 79 5.49 20.55 -14.27
N ALA A 80 5.69 21.86 -14.08
CA ALA A 80 6.20 22.42 -12.83
C ALA A 80 5.16 23.33 -12.17
N PHE A 81 4.44 22.80 -11.19
CA PHE A 81 3.50 23.53 -10.34
C PHE A 81 4.23 24.10 -9.12
N ARG A 82 4.60 25.38 -9.18
CA ARG A 82 5.30 26.06 -8.08
C ARG A 82 4.37 26.74 -7.08
N GLY A 83 3.15 27.08 -7.50
CA GLY A 83 2.05 27.42 -6.61
C GLY A 83 1.11 26.24 -6.42
N GLU A 84 0.04 26.46 -5.63
CA GLU A 84 -1.02 25.47 -5.42
C GLU A 84 -1.62 25.00 -6.76
N ALA A 85 -1.79 23.69 -6.92
CA ALA A 85 -2.43 23.09 -8.08
C ALA A 85 -3.70 22.36 -7.63
N THR A 86 -4.83 22.63 -8.26
CA THR A 86 -6.05 21.89 -7.98
C THR A 86 -6.62 21.31 -9.27
N PHE A 87 -6.83 20.00 -9.26
CA PHE A 87 -7.55 19.21 -10.24
C PHE A 87 -8.87 18.70 -9.65
N ALA A 88 -9.32 19.24 -8.51
CA ALA A 88 -10.48 18.70 -7.80
C ALA A 88 -11.71 18.54 -8.72
N GLU A 89 -12.36 17.39 -8.64
CA GLU A 89 -13.53 17.02 -9.46
C GLU A 89 -13.27 17.04 -10.97
N ALA A 90 -12.00 17.03 -11.41
CA ALA A 90 -11.67 16.85 -12.81
C ALA A 90 -11.96 15.41 -13.26
N ARG A 91 -12.21 15.26 -14.55
CA ARG A 91 -12.48 13.97 -15.17
C ARG A 91 -11.60 13.78 -16.39
N PHE A 92 -10.95 12.63 -16.45
CA PHE A 92 -10.13 12.16 -17.57
C PHE A 92 -10.79 10.90 -18.13
N ASP A 93 -11.39 11.00 -19.32
CA ASP A 93 -12.03 9.87 -20.01
C ASP A 93 -11.02 9.00 -20.77
N ASP A 94 -9.80 9.50 -20.94
CA ASP A 94 -8.66 8.86 -21.61
C ASP A 94 -7.40 9.07 -20.74
N ASP A 95 -6.24 8.64 -21.24
CA ASP A 95 -5.00 8.62 -20.47
C ASP A 95 -4.54 10.02 -20.02
N ALA A 96 -4.08 10.10 -18.78
CA ALA A 96 -3.51 11.30 -18.20
C ALA A 96 -2.10 11.01 -17.66
N THR A 97 -1.11 11.75 -18.14
CA THR A 97 0.28 11.56 -17.70
C THR A 97 0.79 12.75 -16.92
N PHE A 98 1.28 12.50 -15.72
CA PHE A 98 1.96 13.41 -14.81
C PHE A 98 3.39 12.93 -14.53
N GLU A 99 3.98 12.12 -15.44
CA GLU A 99 5.33 11.62 -15.24
C GLU A 99 6.34 12.77 -15.09
N ASP A 100 7.25 12.63 -14.14
CA ASP A 100 8.26 13.64 -13.82
C ASP A 100 7.69 15.05 -13.46
N ALA A 101 6.37 15.18 -13.28
CA ALA A 101 5.74 16.42 -12.85
C ALA A 101 6.17 16.78 -11.41
N ALA A 102 6.29 18.07 -11.13
CA ALA A 102 6.73 18.58 -9.83
C ALA A 102 5.70 19.52 -9.21
N PHE A 103 5.18 19.15 -8.06
CA PHE A 103 4.23 19.91 -7.24
C PHE A 103 4.96 20.46 -6.01
N ARG A 104 5.27 21.76 -6.01
CA ARG A 104 6.05 22.41 -4.94
C ARG A 104 5.21 22.85 -3.75
N ASP A 105 4.00 23.30 -4.01
CA ASP A 105 3.00 23.64 -3.01
C ASP A 105 1.92 22.55 -2.99
N ALA A 106 0.83 22.76 -2.25
CA ALA A 106 -0.24 21.78 -2.15
C ALA A 106 -0.83 21.42 -3.54
N ALA A 107 -1.08 20.13 -3.75
CA ALA A 107 -1.71 19.57 -4.93
C ALA A 107 -2.98 18.81 -4.53
N SER A 108 -4.11 19.19 -5.10
CA SER A 108 -5.41 18.57 -4.81
C SER A 108 -5.93 17.82 -6.03
N PHE A 109 -6.13 16.52 -5.89
CA PHE A 109 -6.81 15.60 -6.81
C PHE A 109 -8.08 15.00 -6.17
N LEU A 110 -8.65 15.71 -5.19
CA LEU A 110 -9.88 15.34 -4.51
C LEU A 110 -11.00 15.03 -5.52
N GLY A 111 -11.57 13.83 -5.45
CA GLY A 111 -12.72 13.45 -6.27
C GLY A 111 -12.44 13.37 -7.78
N VAL A 112 -11.17 13.22 -8.19
CA VAL A 112 -10.84 13.07 -9.61
C VAL A 112 -11.26 11.68 -10.11
N GLU A 113 -11.78 11.62 -11.33
CA GLU A 113 -12.08 10.37 -12.02
C GLU A 113 -11.08 10.17 -13.17
N PHE A 114 -10.23 9.14 -13.07
CA PHE A 114 -9.40 8.65 -14.17
C PHE A 114 -10.01 7.34 -14.70
N VAL A 115 -10.78 7.46 -15.78
CA VAL A 115 -11.51 6.32 -16.37
C VAL A 115 -10.60 5.50 -17.28
N GLY A 116 -9.74 6.18 -18.04
CA GLY A 116 -8.83 5.60 -19.03
C GLY A 116 -9.53 4.91 -20.20
N ASP A 117 -8.72 4.46 -21.16
CA ASP A 117 -9.17 3.58 -22.23
C ASP A 117 -8.79 2.10 -21.97
N TYR A 118 -9.14 1.18 -22.88
CA TYR A 118 -8.91 -0.25 -22.67
C TYR A 118 -7.50 -0.72 -23.09
N HIS A 119 -6.48 0.14 -23.06
CA HIS A 119 -5.11 -0.20 -23.48
C HIS A 119 -4.22 -0.73 -22.34
N GLU A 120 -3.01 -1.20 -22.70
CA GLU A 120 -2.08 -1.88 -21.78
C GLU A 120 -1.27 -0.90 -20.91
N ASP A 121 -1.44 0.41 -21.12
CA ASP A 121 -0.74 1.49 -20.42
C ASP A 121 -1.55 1.96 -19.19
N ASP A 122 -0.94 2.75 -18.30
CA ASP A 122 -1.61 3.25 -17.09
C ASP A 122 -2.53 4.45 -17.43
N ASP A 123 -3.82 4.34 -17.12
CA ASP A 123 -4.81 5.43 -17.31
C ASP A 123 -4.38 6.75 -16.63
N ALA A 124 -3.66 6.65 -15.51
CA ALA A 124 -3.08 7.78 -14.80
C ALA A 124 -1.64 7.50 -14.38
N ALA A 125 -0.68 8.07 -15.10
CA ALA A 125 0.75 7.86 -14.86
C ALA A 125 1.38 8.99 -14.03
N PHE A 126 1.81 8.69 -12.81
CA PHE A 126 2.53 9.59 -11.88
C PHE A 126 3.96 9.11 -11.62
N SER A 127 4.52 8.26 -12.48
CA SER A 127 5.87 7.72 -12.31
C SER A 127 6.90 8.85 -12.18
N ARG A 128 7.77 8.77 -11.18
CA ARG A 128 8.79 9.78 -10.84
C ARG A 128 8.25 11.18 -10.51
N ALA A 129 6.93 11.36 -10.37
CA ALA A 129 6.36 12.62 -9.94
C ALA A 129 6.85 12.99 -8.52
N VAL A 130 6.99 14.29 -8.25
CA VAL A 130 7.48 14.79 -6.97
C VAL A 130 6.46 15.73 -6.34
N PHE A 131 5.97 15.36 -5.16
CA PHE A 131 5.06 16.16 -4.35
C PHE A 131 5.83 16.70 -3.14
N ASP A 132 6.35 17.93 -3.23
CA ASP A 132 6.99 18.60 -2.09
C ASP A 132 5.96 19.17 -1.10
N GLY A 133 4.77 19.54 -1.58
CA GLY A 133 3.64 19.95 -0.77
C GLY A 133 2.71 18.79 -0.41
N GLU A 134 1.65 19.09 0.34
CA GLU A 134 0.55 18.15 0.63
C GLU A 134 -0.09 17.67 -0.67
N ALA A 135 -0.35 16.36 -0.77
CA ALA A 135 -1.03 15.75 -1.92
C ALA A 135 -2.35 15.11 -1.47
N ASP A 136 -3.46 15.70 -1.88
CA ASP A 136 -4.81 15.25 -1.52
C ASP A 136 -5.41 14.42 -2.66
N PHE A 137 -5.40 13.11 -2.53
CA PHE A 137 -6.00 12.13 -3.44
C PHE A 137 -7.23 11.46 -2.81
N ARG A 138 -7.92 12.14 -1.89
CA ARG A 138 -9.13 11.57 -1.27
C ARG A 138 -10.26 11.42 -2.29
N GLU A 139 -11.09 10.40 -2.08
CA GLU A 139 -12.28 10.13 -2.90
C GLU A 139 -11.96 9.98 -4.40
N ILE A 140 -10.70 9.71 -4.76
CA ILE A 140 -10.27 9.55 -6.14
C ILE A 140 -10.65 8.17 -6.68
N GLU A 141 -10.95 8.11 -7.97
CA GLU A 141 -11.17 6.86 -8.70
C GLU A 141 -10.09 6.69 -9.78
N PHE A 142 -9.29 5.62 -9.65
CA PHE A 142 -8.30 5.19 -10.65
C PHE A 142 -8.74 3.87 -11.30
N GLY A 143 -8.74 3.78 -12.63
CA GLY A 143 -8.77 2.50 -13.34
C GLY A 143 -7.42 1.77 -13.23
N GLN A 144 -6.41 2.25 -13.94
CA GLN A 144 -5.01 1.84 -13.83
C GLN A 144 -4.13 3.04 -13.48
N THR A 145 -3.21 2.87 -12.52
CA THR A 145 -2.31 3.97 -12.12
C THR A 145 -0.92 3.51 -11.72
N GLY A 146 0.09 4.31 -12.08
CA GLY A 146 1.49 4.06 -11.76
C GLY A 146 2.13 5.23 -11.02
N PHE A 147 2.63 4.99 -9.81
CA PHE A 147 3.40 5.89 -8.96
C PHE A 147 4.83 5.38 -8.75
N ASP A 148 5.36 4.58 -9.67
CA ASP A 148 6.71 4.02 -9.52
C ASP A 148 7.75 5.13 -9.42
N ASP A 149 8.72 4.96 -8.53
CA ASP A 149 9.77 5.96 -8.21
C ASP A 149 9.22 7.34 -7.78
N ALA A 150 7.91 7.49 -7.52
CA ALA A 150 7.31 8.75 -7.10
C ALA A 150 7.82 9.15 -5.70
N ARG A 151 7.84 10.45 -5.45
CA ARG A 151 8.36 11.01 -4.19
C ARG A 151 7.33 11.92 -3.54
N PHE A 152 6.72 11.44 -2.47
CA PHE A 152 5.82 12.19 -1.61
C PHE A 152 6.64 12.76 -0.44
N ARG A 153 7.09 14.02 -0.57
CA ARG A 153 7.82 14.71 0.50
C ARG A 153 6.92 15.55 1.41
N GLY A 154 5.71 15.85 0.97
CA GLY A 154 4.62 16.30 1.84
C GLY A 154 3.70 15.14 2.22
N PRO A 155 2.78 15.35 3.18
CA PRO A 155 1.80 14.34 3.56
C PRO A 155 0.89 14.01 2.38
N VAL A 156 0.50 12.74 2.26
CA VAL A 156 -0.38 12.25 1.19
C VAL A 156 -1.56 11.49 1.77
N SER A 157 -2.74 11.74 1.24
CA SER A 157 -3.98 11.07 1.64
C SER A 157 -4.70 10.49 0.45
N PHE A 158 -4.95 9.19 0.49
CA PHE A 158 -5.80 8.40 -0.42
C PHE A 158 -7.08 7.92 0.28
N GLN A 159 -7.45 8.53 1.40
CA GLN A 159 -8.64 8.11 2.15
C GLN A 159 -9.90 8.04 1.27
N GLU A 160 -10.68 6.99 1.46
CA GLU A 160 -11.95 6.73 0.74
C GLU A 160 -11.81 6.65 -0.79
N SER A 161 -10.61 6.35 -1.31
CA SER A 161 -10.39 6.17 -2.75
C SER A 161 -10.69 4.76 -3.26
N LEU A 162 -10.88 4.67 -4.57
CA LEU A 162 -11.04 3.42 -5.32
C LEU A 162 -9.90 3.29 -6.34
N PHE A 163 -9.13 2.22 -6.21
CA PHE A 163 -8.10 1.85 -7.17
C PHE A 163 -8.50 0.56 -7.89
N GLY A 164 -8.41 0.55 -9.22
CA GLY A 164 -8.22 -0.67 -9.97
C GLY A 164 -6.77 -1.13 -9.83
N ARG A 165 -6.03 -1.25 -10.93
CA ARG A 165 -4.65 -1.71 -10.89
C ARG A 165 -3.75 -0.57 -10.46
N ALA A 166 -2.86 -0.80 -9.50
CA ALA A 166 -1.99 0.26 -9.00
C ALA A 166 -0.54 -0.22 -8.80
N ARG A 167 0.43 0.66 -9.06
CA ARG A 167 1.85 0.38 -8.80
C ARG A 167 2.48 1.55 -8.06
N PHE A 168 3.24 1.27 -7.03
CA PHE A 168 3.98 2.22 -6.20
C PHE A 168 5.41 1.71 -5.98
N GLU A 169 5.97 1.00 -6.97
CA GLU A 169 7.25 0.32 -6.84
C GLU A 169 8.36 1.33 -6.62
N ASP A 170 9.22 1.09 -5.61
CA ASP A 170 10.33 1.97 -5.23
C ASP A 170 9.93 3.43 -4.93
N ALA A 171 8.64 3.69 -4.67
CA ALA A 171 8.19 5.01 -4.26
C ALA A 171 8.73 5.37 -2.85
N VAL A 172 8.83 6.67 -2.57
CA VAL A 172 9.32 7.16 -1.27
C VAL A 172 8.36 8.18 -0.68
N CYS A 173 7.86 7.88 0.52
CA CYS A 173 6.98 8.72 1.31
C CYS A 173 7.74 9.23 2.54
N THR A 174 8.16 10.49 2.52
CA THR A 174 8.91 11.11 3.63
C THR A 174 8.01 11.57 4.77
N GLU A 175 6.77 11.92 4.47
CA GLU A 175 5.76 12.36 5.44
C GLU A 175 4.59 11.36 5.49
N SER A 176 3.62 11.61 6.36
CA SER A 176 2.55 10.65 6.65
C SER A 176 1.72 10.24 5.43
N VAL A 177 1.34 8.97 5.39
CA VAL A 177 0.46 8.38 4.36
C VAL A 177 -0.84 7.90 5.00
N ASP A 178 -1.98 8.33 4.46
CA ASP A 178 -3.31 7.84 4.86
C ASP A 178 -4.00 7.08 3.72
N LEU A 179 -4.18 5.77 3.91
CA LEU A 179 -4.88 4.81 3.06
C LEU A 179 -6.18 4.31 3.72
N SER A 180 -6.68 5.01 4.75
CA SER A 180 -7.85 4.56 5.50
C SER A 180 -9.07 4.43 4.59
N PHE A 181 -9.79 3.32 4.69
CA PHE A 181 -10.98 3.04 3.87
C PHE A 181 -10.75 2.99 2.35
N THR A 182 -9.50 2.95 1.89
CA THR A 182 -9.18 2.75 0.47
C THR A 182 -9.57 1.34 0.03
N ARG A 183 -10.06 1.22 -1.21
CA ARG A 183 -10.37 -0.08 -1.84
C ARG A 183 -9.52 -0.30 -3.09
N PHE A 184 -8.83 -1.43 -3.14
CA PHE A 184 -8.12 -1.92 -4.32
C PHE A 184 -8.91 -3.09 -4.91
N THR A 185 -9.47 -2.90 -6.12
CA THR A 185 -10.30 -3.91 -6.80
C THR A 185 -9.51 -4.79 -7.77
N GLU A 186 -8.32 -4.36 -8.17
CA GLU A 186 -7.37 -5.13 -8.96
C GLU A 186 -5.98 -5.14 -8.27
N PRO A 187 -4.97 -5.86 -8.80
CA PRO A 187 -3.70 -6.00 -8.10
C PRO A 187 -2.99 -4.69 -7.83
N VAL A 188 -2.34 -4.62 -6.66
CA VAL A 188 -1.49 -3.49 -6.26
C VAL A 188 -0.10 -3.93 -5.83
N SER A 189 0.91 -3.21 -6.31
CA SER A 189 2.31 -3.40 -5.91
C SER A 189 2.82 -2.19 -5.13
N PHE A 190 3.28 -2.42 -3.91
CA PHE A 190 4.04 -1.51 -3.06
C PHE A 190 5.47 -2.05 -2.84
N ASP A 191 5.97 -2.86 -3.78
CA ASP A 191 7.26 -3.51 -3.63
C ASP A 191 8.40 -2.47 -3.55
N GLY A 192 9.29 -2.64 -2.58
CA GLY A 192 10.41 -1.72 -2.35
C GLY A 192 10.02 -0.32 -1.86
N ILE A 193 8.74 -0.05 -1.59
CA ILE A 193 8.32 1.27 -1.13
C ILE A 193 8.96 1.61 0.23
N ALA A 194 9.36 2.88 0.40
CA ALA A 194 9.88 3.39 1.67
C ALA A 194 8.91 4.39 2.31
N PHE A 195 8.33 4.01 3.45
CA PHE A 195 7.57 4.89 4.34
C PHE A 195 8.49 5.39 5.47
N GLU A 196 9.04 6.60 5.33
CA GLU A 196 9.93 7.20 6.33
C GLU A 196 9.18 7.78 7.53
N SER A 197 7.85 7.93 7.42
CA SER A 197 6.93 8.42 8.46
C SER A 197 5.73 7.47 8.60
N GLY A 198 4.82 7.77 9.52
CA GLY A 198 3.70 6.89 9.85
C GLY A 198 2.74 6.65 8.68
N VAL A 199 2.29 5.39 8.54
CA VAL A 199 1.29 4.97 7.56
C VAL A 199 0.04 4.43 8.26
N THR A 200 -1.14 4.83 7.78
CA THR A 200 -2.43 4.33 8.27
C THR A 200 -3.18 3.69 7.10
N ALA A 201 -3.40 2.38 7.16
CA ALA A 201 -4.22 1.60 6.22
C ALA A 201 -5.39 0.93 6.96
N ASP A 202 -5.89 1.59 8.01
CA ASP A 202 -6.99 1.09 8.82
C ASP A 202 -8.26 0.96 7.95
N GLU A 203 -8.92 -0.19 8.02
CA GLU A 203 -10.14 -0.53 7.25
C GLU A 203 -9.97 -0.49 5.72
N ALA A 204 -8.72 -0.51 5.21
CA ALA A 204 -8.45 -0.68 3.79
C ALA A 204 -8.85 -2.09 3.31
N ARG A 205 -9.20 -2.22 2.03
CA ARG A 205 -9.65 -3.50 1.44
C ARG A 205 -8.90 -3.80 0.15
N PHE A 206 -8.31 -4.97 0.09
CA PHE A 206 -7.61 -5.51 -1.08
C PHE A 206 -8.43 -6.70 -1.60
N GLU A 207 -9.22 -6.46 -2.64
CA GLU A 207 -10.08 -7.46 -3.30
C GLU A 207 -9.32 -8.28 -4.36
N SER A 208 -8.05 -7.94 -4.57
CA SER A 208 -7.09 -8.65 -5.40
C SER A 208 -5.74 -8.75 -4.69
N ASP A 209 -4.73 -9.23 -5.40
CA ASP A 209 -3.40 -9.48 -4.84
C ASP A 209 -2.70 -8.15 -4.50
N ALA A 210 -2.14 -8.06 -3.30
CA ALA A 210 -1.43 -6.90 -2.79
C ALA A 210 -0.02 -7.30 -2.34
N SER A 211 0.98 -6.65 -2.92
CA SER A 211 2.38 -6.89 -2.59
C SER A 211 2.99 -5.69 -1.88
N PHE A 212 3.74 -5.96 -0.83
CA PHE A 212 4.54 -5.08 0.01
C PHE A 212 5.94 -5.68 0.18
N ALA A 213 6.41 -6.46 -0.80
CA ALA A 213 7.67 -7.17 -0.68
C ALA A 213 8.83 -6.16 -0.59
N GLU A 214 9.78 -6.43 0.28
CA GLU A 214 10.95 -5.56 0.49
C GLU A 214 10.60 -4.11 0.89
N SER A 215 9.35 -3.84 1.32
CA SER A 215 8.93 -2.52 1.78
C SER A 215 9.54 -2.16 3.15
N ALA A 216 9.74 -0.87 3.39
CA ALA A 216 10.30 -0.35 4.63
C ALA A 216 9.32 0.61 5.33
N PHE A 217 9.03 0.32 6.61
CA PHE A 217 8.22 1.15 7.49
C PHE A 217 9.09 1.65 8.66
N GLU A 218 9.57 2.89 8.58
CA GLU A 218 10.52 3.46 9.55
C GLU A 218 9.84 3.96 10.84
N GLU A 219 8.58 4.41 10.74
CA GLU A 219 7.74 4.76 11.88
C GLU A 219 6.50 3.83 11.98
N GLY A 220 5.57 4.14 12.88
CA GLY A 220 4.42 3.29 13.16
C GLY A 220 3.53 3.05 11.93
N ALA A 221 3.22 1.78 11.67
CA ALA A 221 2.35 1.33 10.59
C ALA A 221 1.08 0.67 11.16
N THR A 222 -0.10 1.11 10.71
CA THR A 222 -1.37 0.54 11.18
C THR A 222 -2.18 -0.03 10.02
N PHE A 223 -2.67 -1.25 10.24
CA PHE A 223 -3.46 -2.06 9.31
C PHE A 223 -4.67 -2.63 10.05
N ARG A 224 -5.32 -1.82 10.91
CA ARG A 224 -6.38 -2.34 11.78
C ARG A 224 -7.63 -2.61 10.97
N GLY A 225 -8.18 -3.80 11.08
CA GLY A 225 -9.37 -4.18 10.32
C GLY A 225 -9.17 -4.22 8.80
N VAL A 226 -7.93 -4.27 8.33
CA VAL A 226 -7.65 -4.44 6.89
C VAL A 226 -8.16 -5.81 6.42
N GLU A 227 -8.72 -5.86 5.21
CA GLU A 227 -9.18 -7.10 4.57
C GLU A 227 -8.33 -7.38 3.32
N PHE A 228 -7.59 -8.49 3.32
CA PHE A 228 -6.91 -9.03 2.13
C PHE A 228 -7.66 -10.27 1.63
N GLN A 229 -8.61 -10.05 0.72
CA GLN A 229 -9.46 -11.10 0.18
C GLN A 229 -8.77 -11.83 -0.98
N GLY A 230 -7.88 -11.14 -1.70
CA GLY A 230 -7.15 -11.68 -2.85
C GLY A 230 -8.01 -11.96 -4.08
N GLY A 231 -7.38 -12.18 -5.23
CA GLY A 231 -8.10 -12.35 -6.49
C GLY A 231 -8.21 -13.81 -6.92
N ALA A 232 -7.09 -14.38 -7.33
CA ALA A 232 -7.02 -15.73 -7.88
C ALA A 232 -6.59 -16.73 -6.79
N HIS A 233 -7.32 -17.85 -6.65
CA HIS A 233 -7.02 -18.95 -5.72
C HIS A 233 -5.72 -19.74 -6.05
N THR A 234 -4.67 -19.08 -6.54
CA THR A 234 -3.43 -19.71 -7.03
C THR A 234 -2.14 -19.02 -6.57
N VAL A 235 -2.21 -17.84 -5.96
CA VAL A 235 -1.05 -17.01 -5.56
C VAL A 235 -1.27 -16.36 -4.18
N THR A 236 -0.20 -15.85 -3.58
CA THR A 236 -0.21 -15.10 -2.31
C THR A 236 -1.02 -13.82 -2.46
N ASP A 237 -2.00 -13.59 -1.57
CA ASP A 237 -2.90 -12.43 -1.66
C ASP A 237 -2.33 -11.20 -0.95
N ALA A 238 -1.66 -11.41 0.18
CA ALA A 238 -0.96 -10.38 0.93
C ALA A 238 0.50 -10.77 1.07
N ASN A 239 1.37 -10.16 0.25
CA ASN A 239 2.79 -10.44 0.26
C ASN A 239 3.54 -9.38 1.04
N PHE A 240 4.11 -9.75 2.18
CA PHE A 240 5.02 -8.94 3.02
C PHE A 240 6.41 -9.60 3.11
N GLU A 241 6.80 -10.38 2.11
CA GLU A 241 8.12 -11.03 2.06
C GLU A 241 9.23 -9.99 2.23
N ALA A 242 10.14 -10.22 3.18
CA ALA A 242 11.26 -9.34 3.49
C ALA A 242 10.89 -7.87 3.82
N ALA A 243 9.63 -7.59 4.17
CA ALA A 243 9.22 -6.28 4.64
C ALA A 243 9.84 -5.97 6.01
N THR A 244 10.22 -4.71 6.24
CA THR A 244 10.85 -4.25 7.50
C THR A 244 9.95 -3.26 8.22
N PHE A 245 9.66 -3.52 9.49
CA PHE A 245 8.91 -2.65 10.39
C PHE A 245 9.81 -2.21 11.55
N ALA A 246 10.40 -1.01 11.43
CA ALA A 246 11.36 -0.49 12.41
C ALA A 246 10.67 -0.05 13.73
N ASP A 247 9.43 0.41 13.65
CA ASP A 247 8.57 0.72 14.81
C ASP A 247 7.33 -0.21 14.84
N SER A 248 6.33 0.12 15.65
CA SER A 248 5.14 -0.71 15.87
C SER A 248 4.37 -0.98 14.57
N ALA A 249 4.06 -2.25 14.33
CA ALA A 249 3.19 -2.71 13.27
C ALA A 249 1.88 -3.26 13.88
N ASP A 250 0.74 -2.63 13.56
CA ASP A 250 -0.56 -2.97 14.15
C ASP A 250 -1.53 -3.58 13.14
N PHE A 251 -1.60 -4.91 13.11
CA PHE A 251 -2.50 -5.73 12.29
C PHE A 251 -3.73 -6.24 13.08
N LYS A 252 -4.11 -5.57 14.17
CA LYS A 252 -5.26 -6.00 14.98
C LYS A 252 -6.53 -6.06 14.15
N LEU A 253 -7.29 -7.14 14.34
CA LEU A 253 -8.55 -7.39 13.62
C LEU A 253 -8.39 -7.51 12.09
N ALA A 254 -7.17 -7.59 11.57
CA ALA A 254 -6.94 -7.84 10.16
C ALA A 254 -7.49 -9.22 9.74
N GLU A 255 -7.94 -9.31 8.50
CA GLU A 255 -8.39 -10.55 7.87
C GLU A 255 -7.53 -10.79 6.63
N PHE A 256 -6.82 -11.91 6.62
CA PHE A 256 -6.00 -12.36 5.50
C PHE A 256 -6.59 -13.64 4.95
N ARG A 257 -6.81 -13.74 3.64
CA ARG A 257 -7.04 -15.04 3.01
C ARG A 257 -5.73 -15.83 2.99
N VAL A 258 -4.81 -15.52 2.06
CA VAL A 258 -3.43 -16.03 2.07
C VAL A 258 -2.46 -14.90 2.42
N ALA A 259 -1.52 -15.13 3.34
CA ALA A 259 -0.49 -14.14 3.66
C ALA A 259 0.91 -14.75 3.76
N ASP A 260 1.88 -14.02 3.22
CA ASP A 260 3.30 -14.37 3.31
C ASP A 260 4.09 -13.25 3.99
N PHE A 261 4.63 -13.53 5.18
CA PHE A 261 5.55 -12.69 5.95
C PHE A 261 6.95 -13.33 6.00
N SER A 262 7.30 -14.16 5.01
CA SER A 262 8.60 -14.85 4.99
C SER A 262 9.75 -13.85 5.02
N GLY A 263 10.67 -14.04 5.97
CA GLY A 263 11.82 -13.15 6.14
C GLY A 263 11.48 -11.72 6.56
N ALA A 264 10.22 -11.40 6.90
CA ALA A 264 9.87 -10.08 7.40
C ALA A 264 10.56 -9.79 8.74
N GLU A 265 10.98 -8.55 8.93
CA GLU A 265 11.69 -8.07 10.12
C GLU A 265 10.82 -7.07 10.88
N PHE A 266 10.41 -7.42 12.10
CA PHE A 266 9.67 -6.57 13.03
C PHE A 266 10.60 -6.14 14.16
N GLU A 267 11.29 -5.01 14.02
CA GLU A 267 12.13 -4.47 15.10
C GLU A 267 11.28 -3.89 16.24
N GLY A 268 10.16 -3.25 15.89
CA GLY A 268 9.14 -2.76 16.81
C GLY A 268 8.15 -3.83 17.26
N THR A 269 7.12 -3.41 18.00
CA THR A 269 6.09 -4.35 18.48
C THR A 269 5.18 -4.77 17.33
N ALA A 270 5.04 -6.07 17.10
CA ALA A 270 4.14 -6.63 16.10
C ALA A 270 2.84 -7.09 16.76
N LEU A 271 1.70 -6.52 16.35
CA LEU A 271 0.38 -6.78 16.94
C LEU A 271 -0.53 -7.47 15.92
N PHE A 272 -0.71 -8.77 16.07
CA PHE A 272 -1.66 -9.62 15.34
C PHE A 272 -2.82 -10.08 16.26
N GLU A 273 -3.13 -9.31 17.31
CA GLU A 273 -4.20 -9.67 18.24
C GLU A 273 -5.55 -9.70 17.50
N ARG A 274 -6.25 -10.84 17.59
CA ARG A 274 -7.54 -11.08 16.93
C ARG A 274 -7.51 -10.99 15.41
N THR A 275 -6.35 -11.19 14.78
CA THR A 275 -6.24 -11.40 13.33
C THR A 275 -6.80 -12.76 12.91
N VAL A 276 -7.36 -12.85 11.72
CA VAL A 276 -7.82 -14.11 11.11
C VAL A 276 -7.04 -14.37 9.83
N PHE A 277 -6.48 -15.58 9.72
CA PHE A 277 -5.90 -16.13 8.49
C PHE A 277 -6.85 -17.22 8.01
N GLU A 278 -7.61 -16.95 6.95
CA GLU A 278 -8.65 -17.86 6.42
C GLU A 278 -8.06 -19.03 5.63
N ASP A 279 -6.89 -18.83 5.04
CA ASP A 279 -6.11 -19.82 4.30
C ASP A 279 -4.64 -19.77 4.83
N ASP A 280 -3.69 -20.26 4.05
CA ASP A 280 -2.29 -20.37 4.46
C ASP A 280 -1.68 -19.04 4.96
N GLY A 281 -1.11 -19.07 6.18
CA GLY A 281 -0.39 -17.96 6.80
C GLY A 281 1.07 -18.33 7.07
N THR A 282 1.99 -17.76 6.31
CA THR A 282 3.43 -18.08 6.36
C THR A 282 4.22 -16.95 7.03
N PHE A 283 5.10 -17.31 7.95
CA PHE A 283 6.03 -16.42 8.67
C PHE A 283 7.47 -16.97 8.63
N ARG A 284 7.79 -17.87 7.69
CA ARG A 284 9.08 -18.60 7.68
C ARG A 284 10.26 -17.62 7.72
N ASN A 285 11.23 -17.87 8.60
CA ASN A 285 12.40 -17.01 8.82
C ASN A 285 12.08 -15.57 9.27
N ALA A 286 10.85 -15.24 9.67
CA ALA A 286 10.54 -13.91 10.17
C ALA A 286 11.26 -13.64 11.50
N GLU A 287 11.68 -12.40 11.70
CA GLU A 287 12.36 -11.93 12.92
C GLU A 287 11.49 -10.93 13.68
N PHE A 288 11.22 -11.21 14.94
CA PHE A 288 10.49 -10.32 15.86
C PHE A 288 11.46 -9.84 16.94
N GLY A 289 12.04 -8.66 16.75
CA GLY A 289 13.02 -8.06 17.66
C GLY A 289 12.42 -7.65 19.01
N ALA A 290 11.23 -7.05 18.98
CA ALA A 290 10.45 -6.73 20.17
C ALA A 290 9.30 -7.74 20.40
N SER A 291 8.24 -7.31 21.09
CA SER A 291 7.11 -8.20 21.41
C SER A 291 6.30 -8.55 20.17
N ALA A 292 5.97 -9.83 20.03
CA ALA A 292 5.06 -10.35 19.01
C ALA A 292 3.77 -10.84 19.69
N VAL A 293 2.63 -10.24 19.35
CA VAL A 293 1.34 -10.52 19.99
C VAL A 293 0.37 -11.13 18.99
N PHE A 294 0.20 -12.44 19.03
CA PHE A 294 -0.77 -13.19 18.23
C PHE A 294 -1.99 -13.64 19.06
N SER A 295 -2.14 -13.13 20.29
CA SER A 295 -3.21 -13.57 21.19
C SER A 295 -4.59 -13.46 20.55
N ARG A 296 -5.42 -14.49 20.72
CA ARG A 296 -6.77 -14.61 20.14
C ARG A 296 -6.84 -14.55 18.61
N SER A 297 -5.73 -14.71 17.89
CA SER A 297 -5.78 -14.89 16.44
C SER A 297 -6.27 -16.29 16.08
N ARG A 298 -6.64 -16.47 14.81
CA ARG A 298 -7.09 -17.75 14.25
C ARG A 298 -6.41 -18.03 12.92
N PHE A 299 -5.95 -19.25 12.75
CA PHE A 299 -5.45 -19.79 11.48
C PHE A 299 -6.36 -20.96 11.09
N LEU A 300 -7.07 -20.82 9.98
CA LEU A 300 -8.09 -21.80 9.56
C LEU A 300 -7.51 -22.90 8.68
N GLU A 301 -6.42 -22.63 7.96
CA GLU A 301 -5.63 -23.62 7.21
C GLU A 301 -4.20 -23.75 7.77
N GLU A 302 -3.25 -24.25 6.98
CA GLU A 302 -1.89 -24.55 7.45
C GLU A 302 -1.14 -23.25 7.80
N SER A 303 -0.22 -23.33 8.76
CA SER A 303 0.59 -22.18 9.16
C SER A 303 2.04 -22.55 9.43
N ASP A 304 2.95 -21.67 9.03
CA ASP A 304 4.38 -21.95 9.03
C ASP A 304 5.19 -20.82 9.69
N PHE A 305 5.58 -21.07 10.93
CA PHE A 305 6.50 -20.24 11.72
C PHE A 305 7.90 -20.90 11.81
N SER A 306 8.27 -21.72 10.82
CA SER A 306 9.57 -22.39 10.83
C SER A 306 10.71 -21.39 10.74
N SER A 307 11.77 -21.64 11.53
CA SER A 307 12.96 -20.81 11.61
C SER A 307 12.71 -19.35 12.04
N CYS A 308 11.54 -19.03 12.61
CA CYS A 308 11.28 -17.71 13.19
C CYS A 308 12.20 -17.40 14.38
N ARG A 309 12.51 -16.12 14.59
CA ARG A 309 13.21 -15.64 15.78
C ARG A 309 12.34 -14.66 16.55
N PHE A 310 11.95 -15.02 17.76
CA PHE A 310 11.26 -14.15 18.69
C PHE A 310 12.25 -13.61 19.73
N GLY A 311 12.89 -12.48 19.44
CA GLY A 311 13.83 -11.82 20.34
C GLY A 311 13.19 -11.26 21.61
N GLY A 312 11.99 -10.68 21.47
CA GLY A 312 11.15 -10.19 22.58
C GLY A 312 10.16 -11.24 23.12
N GLU A 313 9.14 -10.78 23.85
CA GLU A 313 8.07 -11.64 24.35
C GLU A 313 7.15 -12.10 23.21
N ALA A 314 6.80 -13.38 23.18
CA ALA A 314 5.91 -13.96 22.18
C ALA A 314 4.60 -14.44 22.83
N HIS A 315 3.48 -13.81 22.48
CA HIS A 315 2.19 -14.08 23.08
C HIS A 315 1.24 -14.74 22.08
N PHE A 316 0.96 -16.02 22.30
CA PHE A 316 -0.01 -16.83 21.55
C PHE A 316 -1.17 -17.26 22.47
N ASP A 317 -1.51 -16.44 23.46
CA ASP A 317 -2.56 -16.77 24.44
C ASP A 317 -3.94 -16.79 23.74
N GLU A 318 -4.75 -17.81 24.02
CA GLU A 318 -6.08 -18.03 23.41
C GLU A 318 -6.07 -18.09 21.87
N LEU A 319 -4.91 -18.36 21.25
CA LEU A 319 -4.79 -18.55 19.81
C LEU A 319 -5.36 -19.90 19.37
N ARG A 320 -5.92 -19.99 18.16
CA ARG A 320 -6.45 -21.24 17.60
C ARG A 320 -5.88 -21.54 16.21
N PHE A 321 -5.28 -22.73 16.06
CA PHE A 321 -4.91 -23.33 14.77
C PHE A 321 -5.91 -24.44 14.45
N GLU A 322 -6.63 -24.35 13.33
CA GLU A 322 -7.62 -25.38 12.92
C GLU A 322 -6.98 -26.54 12.13
N LYS A 323 -5.81 -26.31 11.52
CA LYS A 323 -4.98 -27.32 10.85
C LYS A 323 -3.58 -27.42 11.46
N ASP A 324 -2.71 -28.12 10.74
CA ASP A 324 -1.33 -28.34 11.13
C ASP A 324 -0.58 -27.00 11.17
N SER A 325 0.23 -26.84 12.21
CA SER A 325 1.06 -25.65 12.44
C SER A 325 2.49 -26.07 12.76
N THR A 326 3.48 -25.33 12.26
CA THR A 326 4.89 -25.62 12.54
C THR A 326 5.63 -24.40 13.07
N PHE A 327 6.43 -24.63 14.09
CA PHE A 327 7.44 -23.76 14.70
C PHE A 327 8.81 -24.45 14.66
N ALA A 328 9.02 -25.33 13.67
CA ALA A 328 10.27 -26.08 13.54
C ALA A 328 11.47 -25.13 13.44
N ASP A 329 12.54 -25.41 14.18
CA ASP A 329 13.75 -24.58 14.25
C ASP A 329 13.53 -23.14 14.76
N ALA A 330 12.35 -22.81 15.31
CA ALA A 330 12.08 -21.47 15.85
C ALA A 330 12.85 -21.21 17.14
N GLU A 331 13.28 -19.96 17.35
CA GLU A 331 14.00 -19.51 18.54
C GLU A 331 13.18 -18.48 19.33
N PHE A 332 12.83 -18.82 20.56
CA PHE A 332 12.15 -17.93 21.50
C PHE A 332 13.17 -17.37 22.51
N GLY A 333 13.71 -16.19 22.22
CA GLY A 333 14.65 -15.44 23.04
C GLY A 333 14.03 -14.89 24.33
N GLY A 334 12.85 -14.26 24.22
CA GLY A 334 12.04 -13.81 25.34
C GLY A 334 11.07 -14.88 25.87
N ASP A 335 10.20 -14.48 26.81
CA ASP A 335 9.18 -15.38 27.35
C ASP A 335 8.11 -15.66 26.29
N ALA A 336 7.72 -16.92 26.14
CA ALA A 336 6.73 -17.39 25.17
C ALA A 336 5.51 -17.96 25.91
N THR A 337 4.32 -17.44 25.60
CA THR A 337 3.07 -17.86 26.26
C THR A 337 2.07 -18.41 25.24
N PHE A 338 1.49 -19.56 25.56
CA PHE A 338 0.51 -20.29 24.76
C PHE A 338 -0.73 -20.63 25.62
N ARG A 339 -1.09 -19.76 26.55
CA ARG A 339 -2.10 -20.09 27.56
C ARG A 339 -3.46 -20.27 26.91
N SER A 340 -4.10 -21.41 27.15
CA SER A 340 -5.37 -21.77 26.52
C SER A 340 -5.33 -21.71 24.98
N ALA A 341 -4.16 -21.89 24.37
CA ALA A 341 -4.04 -22.04 22.92
C ALA A 341 -4.58 -23.40 22.47
N GLU A 342 -5.23 -23.45 21.32
CA GLU A 342 -5.88 -24.63 20.76
C GLU A 342 -5.23 -25.00 19.43
N PHE A 343 -4.61 -26.17 19.36
CA PHE A 343 -4.01 -26.72 18.15
C PHE A 343 -4.87 -27.91 17.70
N GLU A 344 -5.82 -27.71 16.80
CA GLU A 344 -6.84 -28.74 16.50
C GLU A 344 -6.37 -29.79 15.48
N GLY A 345 -5.48 -29.40 14.55
CA GLY A 345 -4.76 -30.30 13.63
C GLY A 345 -5.61 -31.12 12.66
N SER A 346 -4.99 -31.58 11.58
CA SER A 346 -5.61 -32.56 10.71
C SER A 346 -5.45 -33.97 11.31
N ALA A 347 -6.56 -34.71 11.46
CA ALA A 347 -6.58 -36.04 12.10
C ALA A 347 -5.84 -37.16 11.32
N ASN A 348 -4.86 -36.84 10.49
CA ASN A 348 -4.25 -37.70 9.49
C ASN A 348 -3.01 -38.48 9.99
N MET A 349 -2.80 -38.68 11.30
CA MET A 349 -1.89 -39.68 11.92
C MET A 349 -0.43 -39.73 11.40
N HIS A 350 0.03 -38.76 10.61
CA HIS A 350 1.34 -38.80 9.95
C HIS A 350 2.16 -37.53 10.10
N ASN A 351 1.57 -36.39 10.48
CA ASN A 351 2.26 -35.16 10.83
C ASN A 351 1.66 -34.64 12.14
N ASP A 352 2.50 -34.08 13.01
CA ASP A 352 2.08 -33.58 14.31
C ASP A 352 1.31 -32.26 14.15
N ASP A 353 0.10 -32.15 14.72
CA ASP A 353 -0.79 -30.97 14.64
C ASP A 353 -0.07 -29.65 15.01
N ALA A 354 0.88 -29.73 15.93
CA ALA A 354 1.80 -28.67 16.29
C ALA A 354 3.23 -29.20 16.31
N SER A 355 4.09 -28.74 15.40
CA SER A 355 5.51 -29.12 15.41
C SER A 355 6.37 -28.02 16.03
N PHE A 356 7.08 -28.34 17.10
CA PHE A 356 8.16 -27.53 17.68
C PHE A 356 9.52 -28.23 17.51
N GLU A 357 9.66 -29.07 16.47
CA GLU A 357 10.89 -29.83 16.22
C GLU A 357 12.10 -28.89 16.18
N ALA A 358 13.15 -29.23 16.92
CA ALA A 358 14.39 -28.44 17.02
C ALA A 358 14.22 -26.98 17.48
N ALA A 359 13.03 -26.57 17.95
CA ALA A 359 12.81 -25.24 18.50
C ALA A 359 13.62 -25.02 19.79
N THR A 360 13.98 -23.78 20.07
CA THR A 360 14.72 -23.40 21.28
C THR A 360 13.99 -22.33 22.07
N PHE A 361 13.56 -22.65 23.28
CA PHE A 361 12.99 -21.72 24.25
C PHE A 361 14.07 -21.27 25.24
N ARG A 362 14.58 -20.04 25.07
CA ARG A 362 15.53 -19.40 25.98
C ARG A 362 14.86 -18.68 27.14
N GLY A 363 13.74 -18.00 26.87
CA GLY A 363 12.85 -17.48 27.89
C GLY A 363 12.01 -18.58 28.54
N LYS A 364 11.09 -18.18 29.42
CA LYS A 364 10.11 -19.12 29.98
C LYS A 364 9.11 -19.52 28.91
N ALA A 365 8.70 -20.79 28.91
CA ALA A 365 7.59 -21.26 28.08
C ALA A 365 6.39 -21.56 28.98
N ASP A 366 5.22 -21.02 28.68
CA ASP A 366 4.00 -21.22 29.48
C ASP A 366 2.89 -21.79 28.59
N PHE A 367 2.58 -23.07 28.78
CA PHE A 367 1.53 -23.78 28.05
C PHE A 367 0.30 -24.05 28.93
N ASP A 368 0.04 -23.24 29.97
CA ASP A 368 -1.10 -23.46 30.88
C ASP A 368 -2.41 -23.59 30.09
N LYS A 369 -3.05 -24.75 30.20
CA LYS A 369 -4.31 -25.13 29.51
C LYS A 369 -4.24 -25.13 27.99
N ALA A 370 -3.06 -25.11 27.39
CA ALA A 370 -2.92 -25.36 25.96
C ALA A 370 -3.40 -26.78 25.62
N SER A 371 -4.04 -26.94 24.46
CA SER A 371 -4.54 -28.21 23.95
C SER A 371 -3.76 -28.62 22.71
N PHE A 372 -3.10 -29.78 22.79
CA PHE A 372 -2.37 -30.41 21.69
C PHE A 372 -2.83 -31.87 21.57
N PRO A 373 -3.61 -32.26 20.54
CA PRO A 373 -3.93 -33.66 20.29
C PRO A 373 -2.68 -34.44 19.87
N TYR A 374 -1.86 -33.89 18.96
CA TYR A 374 -0.54 -34.36 18.61
C TYR A 374 0.46 -33.19 18.55
N ALA A 375 1.60 -33.32 19.24
CA ALA A 375 2.65 -32.31 19.19
C ALA A 375 4.04 -32.94 19.13
N ASN A 376 4.89 -32.36 18.28
CA ASN A 376 6.29 -32.74 18.13
C ASN A 376 7.19 -31.81 18.94
N PHE A 377 7.86 -32.34 19.96
CA PHE A 377 8.92 -31.61 20.68
C PHE A 377 10.29 -32.29 20.50
N THR A 378 10.49 -33.03 19.41
CA THR A 378 11.74 -33.73 19.15
C THR A 378 12.86 -32.70 18.94
N HIS A 379 14.00 -32.90 19.61
CA HIS A 379 15.13 -31.97 19.60
C HIS A 379 14.83 -30.56 20.16
N THR A 380 13.63 -30.29 20.70
CA THR A 380 13.31 -29.01 21.33
C THR A 380 14.16 -28.81 22.59
N THR A 381 14.67 -27.60 22.79
CA THR A 381 15.45 -27.22 23.97
C THR A 381 14.72 -26.18 24.81
N PHE A 382 14.45 -26.51 26.09
CA PHE A 382 13.98 -25.55 27.09
C PHE A 382 15.14 -25.17 28.01
N VAL A 383 15.59 -23.92 27.93
CA VAL A 383 16.73 -23.42 28.74
C VAL A 383 16.27 -22.97 30.14
N ARG A 384 15.03 -22.48 30.24
CA ARG A 384 14.37 -22.10 31.49
C ARG A 384 13.16 -23.00 31.76
N ASP A 385 12.43 -22.68 32.82
CA ASP A 385 11.22 -23.40 33.21
C ASP A 385 10.18 -23.38 32.07
N ALA A 386 9.59 -24.54 31.83
CA ALA A 386 8.40 -24.73 31.01
C ALA A 386 7.26 -25.19 31.93
N ALA A 387 6.09 -24.56 31.82
CA ALA A 387 4.91 -24.82 32.65
C ALA A 387 3.77 -25.48 31.86
#